data_AF-A0A3C0NX83-F1
#
_entry.id   AF-A0A3C0NX83-F1
#
_cell.length_a   1.000
_cell.length_b   1.000
_cell.length_c   1.000
_cell.angle_alpha   90.00
_cell.angle_beta   90.00
_cell.angle_gamma   90.00
#
_symmetry.space_group_name_H-M   'P 1'
#
loop_
_entity.id
_entity.type
_entity.pdbx_description
1 polymer ?
#
loop_
_entity_poly.entity_id
_entity_poly.type
_entity_poly.pdbx_seq_one_letter_code
_entity_poly.pdbx_strand_id
1 'polypeptide(L)' 'RIEKDSKIQHETQIFIETPYRNTHMLEDILASCNLTTQLCIACNISLPDEYIMTKSIQTWKQTTLPDLHKKPTVFLLLS' A
#
# COMPACT_ATOMS: atom_id res chain seq x y z
N ARG A 1 -8.81 8.13 7.67
CA ARG A 1 -7.98 9.00 8.54
C ARG A 1 -6.57 9.12 8.00
N ILE A 2 -5.84 8.01 7.85
CA ILE A 2 -4.46 7.98 7.32
C ILE A 2 -4.30 8.83 6.04
N GLU A 3 -5.09 8.57 4.99
CA GLU A 3 -5.03 9.34 3.74
C GLU A 3 -5.25 10.85 3.94
N LYS A 4 -6.23 11.21 4.78
CA LYS A 4 -6.55 12.61 5.09
C LYS A 4 -5.38 13.29 5.82
N ASP A 5 -4.77 12.60 6.77
CA ASP A 5 -3.64 13.11 7.54
C ASP A 5 -2.43 13.32 6.63
N SER A 6 -2.15 12.39 5.69
CA SER A 6 -1.12 12.56 4.65
C SER A 6 -1.28 13.87 3.88
N LYS A 7 -2.50 14.13 3.39
CA LYS A 7 -2.80 15.32 2.58
C LYS A 7 -2.67 16.62 3.36
N ILE A 8 -3.10 16.64 4.63
CA ILE A 8 -3.08 17.84 5.47
C ILE A 8 -1.65 18.18 5.92
N GLN A 9 -0.87 17.16 6.29
CA GLN A 9 0.47 17.34 6.84
C GLN A 9 1.57 17.33 5.77
N HIS A 10 1.23 17.08 4.50
CA HIS A 10 2.18 16.95 3.40
C HIS A 10 3.28 15.91 3.70
N GLU A 11 2.89 14.80 4.31
CA GLU A 11 3.80 13.75 4.74
C GLU A 11 3.34 12.37 4.26
N THR A 12 4.30 11.50 4.00
CA THR A 12 4.02 10.11 3.69
C THR A 12 3.61 9.38 4.96
N GLN A 13 2.47 8.72 4.91
CA GLN A 13 2.02 7.86 6.00
C GLN A 13 2.54 6.45 5.78
N ILE A 14 3.32 5.94 6.73
CA ILE A 14 3.98 4.63 6.65
C ILE A 14 3.40 3.73 7.74
N PHE A 15 2.97 2.53 7.37
CA PHE A 15 2.42 1.57 8.32
C PHE A 15 2.62 0.12 7.86
N ILE A 16 2.46 -0.79 8.81
CA ILE A 16 2.49 -2.24 8.60
C ILE A 16 1.20 -2.86 9.16
N GLU A 17 0.91 -4.07 8.71
CA GLU A 17 -0.14 -4.92 9.28
C GLU A 17 0.40 -6.35 9.42
N THR A 18 -0.28 -7.17 10.21
CA THR A 18 0.08 -8.58 10.37
C THR A 18 0.04 -9.31 9.02
N PRO A 19 1.05 -10.16 8.68
CA PRO A 19 1.22 -10.71 7.34
C PRO A 19 0.00 -11.44 6.74
N TYR A 20 -0.82 -12.08 7.57
CA TYR A 20 -2.02 -12.78 7.12
C TYR A 20 -3.18 -11.84 6.75
N ARG A 21 -3.09 -10.54 7.10
CA ARG A 21 -4.10 -9.52 6.81
C ARG A 21 -3.68 -8.55 5.70
N ASN A 22 -2.46 -8.67 5.16
CA ASN A 22 -1.96 -7.73 4.14
C ASN A 22 -2.80 -7.69 2.86
N THR A 23 -3.35 -8.83 2.43
CA THR A 23 -4.28 -8.86 1.29
C THR A 23 -5.55 -8.06 1.58
N HIS A 24 -6.16 -8.27 2.74
CA HIS A 24 -7.35 -7.51 3.16
C HIS A 24 -7.03 -6.02 3.34
N MET A 25 -5.86 -5.69 3.89
CA MET A 25 -5.39 -4.30 4.01
C MET A 25 -5.26 -3.64 2.64
N LEU A 26 -4.71 -4.33 1.64
CA LEU A 26 -4.64 -3.81 0.28
C LEU A 26 -6.04 -3.57 -0.31
N GLU A 27 -6.96 -4.51 -0.15
CA GLU A 27 -8.35 -4.37 -0.60
C GLU A 27 -9.04 -3.16 0.05
N ASP A 28 -8.86 -2.97 1.35
CA ASP A 28 -9.40 -1.82 2.09
C ASP A 28 -8.82 -0.49 1.60
N ILE A 29 -7.51 -0.43 1.36
CA ILE A 29 -6.83 0.76 0.82
C ILE A 29 -7.42 1.10 -0.56
N LEU A 30 -7.54 0.12 -1.46
CA LEU A 30 -8.08 0.35 -2.79
C LEU A 30 -9.56 0.75 -2.76
N ALA A 31 -10.36 0.20 -1.85
CA ALA A 31 -11.77 0.55 -1.70
C ALA A 31 -11.97 1.97 -1.15
N SER A 32 -11.10 2.43 -0.25
CA SER A 32 -11.30 3.66 0.52
C SER A 32 -10.55 4.90 0.02
N CYS A 33 -9.38 4.74 -0.58
CA CYS A 33 -8.52 5.87 -0.95
C CYS A 33 -8.90 6.50 -2.31
N ASN A 34 -8.60 7.78 -2.45
CA ASN A 34 -8.75 8.55 -3.69
C ASN A 34 -7.89 7.96 -4.82
N LEU A 35 -8.43 8.00 -6.04
CA LEU A 35 -7.77 7.51 -7.25
C LEU A 35 -6.40 8.15 -7.53
N THR A 36 -6.18 9.39 -7.11
CA THR A 36 -4.91 10.11 -7.31
C THR A 36 -3.87 9.84 -6.22
N THR A 37 -4.27 9.24 -5.10
CA THR A 37 -3.35 8.92 -4.00
C THR A 37 -2.30 7.92 -4.49
N GLN A 38 -1.04 8.17 -4.14
CA GLN A 38 0.08 7.30 -4.43
C GLN A 38 0.20 6.26 -3.31
N LEU A 39 0.23 4.98 -3.69
CA LEU A 39 0.45 3.86 -2.81
C LEU A 39 1.74 3.14 -3.22
N CYS A 40 2.67 3.03 -2.27
CA CYS A 40 3.80 2.11 -2.36
C CYS A 40 3.53 0.86 -1.52
N ILE A 41 3.80 -0.30 -2.11
CA ILE A 41 3.79 -1.60 -1.44
C ILE A 41 5.22 -2.12 -1.48
N ALA A 42 5.85 -2.25 -0.32
CA ALA A 42 7.18 -2.81 -0.15
C ALA A 42 7.10 -4.11 0.64
N CYS A 43 7.26 -5.25 -0.03
CA CYS A 43 7.12 -6.59 0.51
C CYS A 43 8.48 -7.29 0.51
N ASN A 44 8.76 -8.06 1.56
CA ASN A 44 9.96 -8.90 1.65
C ASN A 44 11.27 -8.15 1.39
N ILE A 45 11.39 -6.93 1.94
CA ILE A 45 12.58 -6.08 1.80
C ILE A 45 13.83 -6.86 2.22
N SER A 46 14.85 -6.86 1.36
CA SER A 46 16.12 -7.60 1.51
C SER A 46 16.01 -9.13 1.47
N LEU A 47 14.88 -9.69 1.06
CA LEU A 47 14.72 -11.13 0.80
C LEU A 47 14.73 -11.40 -0.72
N PRO A 48 14.99 -12.65 -1.16
CA PRO A 48 15.08 -12.97 -2.60
C PRO A 48 13.84 -12.66 -3.42
N ASP A 49 12.67 -12.59 -2.79
CA ASP A 49 11.38 -12.24 -3.40
C ASP A 49 10.93 -10.82 -3.04
N GLU A 50 11.89 -9.90 -2.86
CA GLU A 50 11.64 -8.47 -2.67
C GLU A 50 10.74 -7.91 -3.78
N TYR A 51 9.73 -7.18 -3.36
CA TYR A 51 8.82 -6.48 -4.25
C TYR A 51 8.56 -5.08 -3.73
N ILE A 52 8.96 -4.06 -4.49
CA ILE A 52 8.72 -2.66 -4.15
C ILE A 52 8.14 -1.96 -5.36
N MET A 53 6.90 -1.46 -5.24
CA MET A 53 6.23 -0.78 -6.34
C MET A 53 5.35 0.35 -5.85
N THR A 54 5.46 1.50 -6.51
CA THR A 54 4.63 2.68 -6.28
C THR A 54 3.74 2.94 -7.49
N LYS A 55 2.43 3.08 -7.26
CA LYS A 55 1.44 3.42 -8.28
C LYS A 55 0.32 4.25 -7.64
N SER A 56 -0.44 4.96 -8.47
CA SER A 56 -1.68 5.58 -8.01
C SER A 56 -2.72 4.51 -7.69
N ILE A 57 -3.66 4.79 -6.78
CA ILE A 57 -4.79 3.88 -6.49
C ILE A 57 -5.56 3.54 -7.77
N GLN A 58 -5.73 4.50 -8.69
CA GLN A 58 -6.34 4.25 -10.00
C GLN A 58 -5.62 3.15 -10.78
N THR A 59 -4.28 3.23 -10.82
CA THR A 59 -3.46 2.27 -11.57
C THR A 59 -3.47 0.91 -10.88
N TRP A 60 -3.40 0.87 -9.55
CA TRP A 60 -3.50 -0.38 -8.79
C TRP A 60 -4.79 -1.16 -9.10
N LYS A 61 -5.93 -0.47 -9.17
CA LYS A 61 -7.23 -1.06 -9.53
C LYS A 61 -7.27 -1.68 -10.94
N GLN A 62 -6.36 -1.28 -11.83
CA GLN A 62 -6.30 -1.74 -13.22
C GLN A 62 -5.19 -2.77 -13.45
N THR A 63 -4.36 -3.04 -12.44
CA THR A 63 -3.23 -3.97 -12.56
C THR A 63 -3.46 -5.24 -11.76
N THR A 64 -2.80 -6.32 -12.15
CA THR A 64 -2.73 -7.53 -11.32
C THR A 64 -2.11 -7.18 -9.97
N LEU A 65 -2.81 -7.48 -8.89
CA LEU A 65 -2.37 -7.21 -7.53
C LEU A 65 -1.24 -8.17 -7.13
N PRO A 66 -0.26 -7.72 -6.33
CA PRO A 66 0.80 -8.59 -5.82
C PRO A 66 0.23 -9.60 -4.82
N ASP A 67 0.84 -10.78 -4.76
CA ASP A 67 0.56 -11.75 -3.70
C ASP A 67 1.26 -11.33 -2.40
N LEU A 68 0.46 -10.88 -1.43
CA LEU A 68 0.91 -10.44 -0.11
C LEU A 68 0.61 -11.46 1.01
N HIS A 69 0.07 -12.64 0.67
CA HIS A 69 -0.42 -13.57 1.67
C HIS A 69 0.71 -14.10 2.56
N LYS A 70 0.65 -13.78 3.86
CA LYS A 70 1.64 -14.15 4.88
C LYS A 70 3.05 -13.61 4.62
N LYS A 71 3.20 -12.53 3.86
CA LYS A 71 4.49 -11.87 3.64
C LYS A 71 4.60 -10.58 4.45
N PRO A 72 5.73 -10.27 5.09
CA PRO A 72 5.95 -8.96 5.70
C PRO A 72 5.88 -7.86 4.63
N THR A 73 5.07 -6.83 4.89
CA THR A 73 4.78 -5.76 3.94
C THR A 73 4.67 -4.42 4.65
N VAL A 74 5.26 -3.39 4.05
CA VAL A 74 5.13 -1.99 4.43
C VAL A 74 4.28 -1.29 3.38
N PHE A 75 3.28 -0.55 3.85
CA PHE A 75 2.43 0.28 3.02
C PHE A 75 2.80 1.75 3.24
N LEU A 76 2.91 2.50 2.15
CA LEU A 76 3.17 3.94 2.20
C LEU A 76 2.12 4.67 1.37
N LEU A 77 1.47 5.68 1.96
CA LEU A 77 0.47 6.52 1.29
C LEU A 77 0.93 7.97 1.22
N LEU A 78 0.77 8.58 0.04
CA LEU A 78 0.97 10.01 -0.19
C LEU A 78 -0.17 10.56 -1.06
N SER A 79 -0.89 11.57 -0.55
CA SER A 79 -2.15 12.08 -1.14
C SER A 79 -2.13 13.56 -1.49
#